data_AF-A0A3P7T7S3-F1
#
_entry.id   AF-A0A3P7T7S3-F1
#
_cell.length_a   1.000
_cell.length_b   1.000
_cell.length_c   1.000
_cell.angle_alpha   90.00
_cell.angle_beta   90.00
_cell.angle_gamma   90.00
#
_symmetry.space_group_name_H-M   'P 1'
#
loop_
_entity.id
_entity.type
_entity.pdbx_description
1 polymer ?
#
loop_
_entity_poly.entity_id
_entity_poly.type
_entity_poly.pdbx_seq_one_letter_code
_entity_poly.pdbx_strand_id
1 'polypeptide(L)'
;MASRCMVTDGALITIINRRFWKIALPLADFLIQFIFPGFLLIVLHISFIREPIIDFDNKHNRFGRTPRDQSRILITAVTITFLTVQIPTAFFTIITFTINQFNSNLICEPYITNINVLCYKI
;
A
#
# COMPACT_ATOMS: atom_id res chain seq x y z
N MET A 1 7.54 50.25 16.22
CA MET A 1 7.70 48.84 16.64
C MET A 1 6.39 48.11 16.39
N ALA A 2 6.34 47.22 15.39
CA ALA A 2 5.37 46.12 15.23
C ALA A 2 5.63 45.47 13.86
N SER A 3 6.73 44.71 13.76
CA SER A 3 6.94 43.83 12.61
C SER A 3 6.25 42.50 12.90
N ARG A 4 5.53 42.00 11.89
CA ARG A 4 4.52 40.94 11.95
C ARG A 4 5.10 39.58 12.34
N CYS A 5 4.72 39.07 13.51
CA CYS A 5 4.87 37.66 13.88
C CYS A 5 3.55 36.92 13.59
N MET A 6 3.14 36.82 12.32
CA MET A 6 1.97 36.03 11.91
C MET A 6 2.09 35.60 10.45
N VAL A 7 3.16 34.88 10.07
CA VAL A 7 3.32 34.30 8.71
C VAL A 7 3.96 32.90 8.72
N THR A 8 4.48 32.40 9.84
CA THR A 8 5.15 31.08 9.89
C THR A 8 4.24 29.92 10.28
N ASP A 9 3.24 30.12 11.15
CA ASP A 9 2.47 29.01 11.72
C ASP A 9 1.49 28.41 10.70
N GLY A 10 0.83 29.25 9.89
CA GLY A 10 -0.06 28.79 8.81
C GLY A 10 0.68 28.03 7.70
N ALA A 11 1.91 28.44 7.39
CA ALA A 11 2.78 27.75 6.43
C ALA A 11 3.29 26.41 6.96
N LEU A 12 3.65 26.35 8.26
CA LEU A 12 4.10 25.12 8.90
C LEU A 12 2.98 24.08 8.97
N ILE A 13 1.77 24.48 9.37
CA ILE A 13 0.59 23.60 9.43
C ILE A 13 0.23 23.05 8.05
N THR A 14 0.29 23.89 7.01
CA THR A 14 0.01 23.45 5.62
C THR A 14 1.09 22.52 5.08
N ILE A 15 2.37 22.74 5.40
CA ILE A 15 3.48 21.85 5.01
C ILE A 15 3.36 20.50 5.72
N ILE A 16 3.07 20.48 7.02
CA ILE A 16 2.87 19.25 7.80
C ILE A 16 1.69 18.45 7.25
N ASN A 17 0.55 19.11 7.00
CA ASN A 17 -0.63 18.46 6.43
C ASN A 17 -0.31 17.87 5.04
N ARG A 18 0.34 18.63 4.16
CA ARG A 18 0.72 18.14 2.82
C ARG A 18 1.70 16.96 2.86
N ARG A 19 2.69 16.99 3.76
CA ARG A 19 3.68 15.90 3.93
C ARG A 19 3.04 14.65 4.55
N PHE A 20 2.13 14.84 5.50
CA PHE A 20 1.34 13.75 6.08
C PHE A 20 0.52 13.03 5.00
N TRP A 21 -0.25 13.76 4.19
CA TRP A 21 -1.05 13.14 3.11
C TRP A 21 -0.19 12.45 2.05
N LYS A 22 1.00 12.98 1.75
CA LYS A 22 1.94 12.34 0.80
C LYS A 22 2.42 10.97 1.26
N ILE A 23 2.42 10.71 2.57
CA ILE A 23 2.78 9.42 3.17
C ILE A 23 1.54 8.56 3.44
N ALA A 24 0.50 9.16 4.00
CA ALA A 24 -0.72 8.48 4.39
C ALA A 24 -1.49 7.90 3.20
N LEU A 25 -1.55 8.61 2.06
CA LEU A 25 -2.24 8.15 0.86
C LEU A 25 -1.66 6.85 0.28
N PRO A 26 -0.36 6.76 -0.08
CA PRO A 26 0.20 5.52 -0.63
C PRO A 26 0.17 4.37 0.39
N LEU A 27 0.23 4.67 1.69
CA LEU A 27 0.14 3.65 2.74
C LEU A 27 -1.29 3.12 2.89
N ALA A 28 -2.29 4.00 2.89
CA ALA A 28 -3.70 3.61 2.88
C ALA A 28 -4.06 2.83 1.62
N ASP A 29 -3.54 3.26 0.47
CA ASP A 29 -3.74 2.58 -0.81
C ASP A 29 -3.14 1.16 -0.80
N PHE A 30 -1.94 1.00 -0.22
CA PHE A 30 -1.34 -0.32 0.01
C PHE A 30 -2.20 -1.21 0.93
N LEU A 31 -2.75 -0.67 2.01
CA LEU A 31 -3.62 -1.44 2.91
C LEU A 31 -4.90 -1.92 2.20
N ILE A 32 -5.55 -1.03 1.43
CA ILE A 32 -6.83 -1.33 0.79
C ILE A 32 -6.64 -2.21 -0.46
N GLN A 33 -5.60 -1.99 -1.26
CA GLN A 33 -5.39 -2.71 -2.51
C GLN A 33 -4.62 -4.03 -2.34
N PHE A 34 -3.79 -4.16 -1.30
CA PHE A 34 -2.95 -5.35 -1.09
C PHE A 34 -3.38 -6.16 0.13
N ILE A 35 -3.38 -5.54 1.32
CA ILE A 35 -3.58 -6.26 2.59
C ILE A 35 -5.01 -6.77 2.73
N PHE A 36 -6.00 -5.90 2.50
CA PHE A 36 -7.41 -6.27 2.66
C PHE A 36 -7.86 -7.38 1.70
N PRO A 37 -7.68 -7.27 0.37
CA PRO A 37 -8.05 -8.33 -0.56
C PRO A 37 -7.21 -9.59 -0.37
N GLY A 38 -5.92 -9.47 -0.05
CA GLY A 38 -5.07 -10.62 0.28
C GLY A 38 -5.58 -11.40 1.49
N PHE A 39 -5.97 -10.69 2.55
CA PHE A 39 -6.58 -11.30 3.74
C PHE A 39 -7.90 -11.99 3.41
N LEU A 40 -8.80 -11.35 2.66
CA LEU A 40 -10.06 -11.95 2.24
C LEU A 40 -9.85 -13.24 1.43
N LEU A 41 -8.88 -13.26 0.51
CA LEU A 41 -8.54 -14.45 -0.25
C LEU A 41 -8.04 -15.59 0.65
N ILE A 42 -7.22 -15.30 1.65
CA ILE A 42 -6.76 -16.32 2.63
C ILE A 42 -7.95 -16.88 3.41
N VAL A 43 -8.81 -16.02 3.95
CA VAL A 43 -10.00 -16.44 4.68
C VAL A 43 -10.88 -17.31 3.79
N LEU A 44 -11.07 -16.92 2.53
CA LEU A 44 -11.85 -17.68 1.56
C LEU A 44 -11.30 -19.11 1.39
N HIS A 45 -9.99 -19.28 1.20
CA HIS A 45 -9.39 -20.62 1.09
C HIS A 45 -9.63 -21.47 2.33
N ILE A 46 -9.46 -20.88 3.53
CA ILE A 46 -9.67 -21.59 4.79
C ILE A 46 -11.13 -22.03 4.93
N SER A 47 -12.07 -21.14 4.63
CA SER A 47 -13.51 -21.42 4.69
C SER A 47 -13.89 -22.56 3.73
N PHE A 48 -13.42 -22.53 2.48
CA PHE A 48 -13.70 -23.59 1.51
C PHE A 48 -13.07 -24.94 1.86
N ILE A 49 -11.95 -24.97 2.58
CA ILE A 49 -11.36 -26.22 3.08
C ILE A 49 -12.21 -26.82 4.20
N ARG A 50 -12.81 -25.98 5.05
CA ARG A 50 -13.60 -26.41 6.21
C ARG A 50 -15.04 -26.80 5.90
N GLU A 51 -15.56 -26.41 4.74
CA GLU A 51 -16.96 -26.64 4.39
C GLU A 51 -17.24 -28.14 4.15
N PRO A 52 -18.31 -28.73 4.72
CA PRO A 52 -18.64 -30.15 4.56
C PRO A 52 -19.06 -30.48 3.12
N ILE A 53 -18.73 -31.70 2.66
CA ILE A 53 -19.06 -32.17 1.32
C ILE A 53 -20.56 -32.47 1.29
N ILE A 54 -21.32 -31.63 0.59
CA ILE A 54 -22.72 -31.91 0.28
C ILE A 54 -22.71 -32.69 -1.03
N ASP A 55 -23.00 -33.99 -0.95
CA ASP A 55 -23.00 -34.88 -2.10
C ASP A 55 -24.32 -34.69 -2.88
N PHE A 56 -24.24 -33.98 -4.01
CA PHE A 56 -25.34 -33.85 -4.95
C PHE A 56 -25.14 -34.89 -6.06
N ASP A 57 -26.19 -35.66 -6.36
CA ASP A 57 -26.20 -36.67 -7.42
C ASP A 57 -25.76 -36.03 -8.76
N ASN A 58 -24.50 -36.26 -9.15
CA ASN A 58 -23.79 -35.57 -10.23
C ASN A 58 -24.16 -36.12 -11.63
N LYS A 59 -25.38 -36.65 -11.79
CA LYS A 59 -25.81 -37.37 -12.99
C LYS A 59 -25.97 -36.48 -14.24
N HIS A 60 -25.85 -35.15 -14.11
CA HIS A 60 -26.09 -34.18 -15.20
C HIS A 60 -24.89 -33.26 -15.50
N ASN A 61 -23.71 -33.54 -14.95
CA ASN A 61 -22.56 -32.65 -15.09
C ASN A 61 -21.66 -33.05 -16.26
N ARG A 62 -21.64 -32.25 -17.35
CA ARG A 62 -20.90 -32.55 -18.61
C ARG A 62 -19.40 -32.81 -18.41
N PHE A 63 -18.81 -32.21 -17.38
CA PHE A 63 -17.37 -32.32 -17.09
C PHE A 63 -17.04 -33.29 -15.96
N GLY A 64 -18.04 -33.91 -15.33
CA GLY A 64 -17.84 -34.83 -14.20
C GLY A 64 -17.14 -34.23 -12.97
N ARG A 65 -16.94 -32.91 -12.92
CA ARG A 65 -16.30 -32.21 -11.80
C ARG A 65 -17.33 -31.76 -10.79
N THR A 66 -17.05 -31.98 -9.52
CA THR A 66 -17.92 -31.46 -8.46
C THR A 66 -17.91 -29.91 -8.48
N PRO A 67 -19.02 -29.25 -8.12
CA PRO A 67 -19.07 -27.79 -8.03
C PRO A 67 -17.99 -27.23 -7.08
N ARG A 68 -17.61 -28.00 -6.06
CA ARG A 68 -16.49 -27.71 -5.16
C ARG A 68 -15.15 -27.61 -5.90
N ASP A 69 -14.84 -28.56 -6.76
CA ASP A 69 -13.56 -28.55 -7.50
C ASP A 69 -13.49 -27.35 -8.45
N GLN A 70 -14.62 -26.96 -9.03
CA GLN A 70 -14.71 -25.75 -9.87
C GLN A 70 -14.45 -24.48 -9.04
N SER A 71 -15.08 -24.34 -7.88
CA SER A 71 -14.84 -23.22 -6.98
C SER A 71 -13.39 -23.18 -6.50
N ARG A 72 -12.79 -24.32 -6.16
CA ARG A 72 -11.39 -24.38 -5.73
C ARG A 72 -10.42 -23.94 -6.83
N ILE A 73 -10.65 -24.39 -8.06
CA ILE A 73 -9.87 -23.97 -9.23
C ILE A 73 -10.04 -22.47 -9.46
N LEU A 74 -11.27 -21.96 -9.39
CA LEU A 74 -11.57 -20.55 -9.57
C LEU A 74 -10.84 -19.67 -8.53
N ILE A 75 -10.96 -20.02 -7.25
CA ILE A 75 -10.33 -19.28 -6.15
C ILE A 75 -8.80 -19.29 -6.28
N THR A 76 -8.23 -20.43 -6.64
CA THR A 76 -6.79 -20.56 -6.87
C THR A 76 -6.35 -19.69 -8.05
N ALA A 77 -7.10 -19.69 -9.15
CA ALA A 77 -6.81 -18.86 -10.32
C ALA A 77 -6.86 -17.36 -9.99
N VAL A 78 -7.92 -16.91 -9.32
CA VAL A 78 -8.06 -15.51 -8.86
C VAL A 78 -6.89 -15.10 -7.97
N THR A 79 -6.44 -16.00 -7.11
CA THR A 79 -5.34 -15.72 -6.17
C THR A 79 -4.00 -15.63 -6.89
N ILE A 80 -3.75 -16.51 -7.86
CA ILE A 80 -2.54 -16.43 -8.69
C ILE A 80 -2.54 -15.11 -9.46
N THR A 81 -3.64 -14.75 -10.13
CA THR A 81 -3.75 -13.48 -10.87
C THR A 81 -3.57 -12.26 -9.95
N PHE A 82 -4.16 -12.31 -8.76
CA PHE A 82 -3.98 -11.27 -7.74
C PHE A 82 -2.50 -11.12 -7.38
N LEU A 83 -1.80 -12.21 -7.05
CA LEU A 83 -0.38 -12.17 -6.68
C LEU A 83 0.51 -11.68 -7.82
N THR A 84 0.28 -12.13 -9.06
CA THR A 84 1.12 -11.73 -10.21
C THR A 84 1.01 -10.25 -10.51
N VAL A 85 -0.14 -9.63 -10.28
CA VAL A 85 -0.34 -8.18 -10.51
C VAL A 85 0.09 -7.36 -9.30
N GLN A 86 -0.23 -7.83 -8.09
CA GLN A 86 -0.10 -7.01 -6.89
C GLN A 86 1.31 -7.06 -6.27
N ILE A 87 2.08 -8.14 -6.44
CA ILE A 87 3.46 -8.22 -5.94
C ILE A 87 4.37 -7.16 -6.63
N PRO A 88 4.39 -7.04 -7.97
CA PRO A 88 5.18 -5.99 -8.63
C PRO A 88 4.75 -4.59 -8.19
N THR A 89 3.44 -4.33 -8.12
CA THR A 89 2.89 -3.04 -7.71
C THR A 89 3.32 -2.69 -6.28
N ALA A 90 3.23 -3.64 -5.35
CA ALA A 90 3.71 -3.45 -3.98
C ALA A 90 5.21 -3.12 -3.92
N PHE A 91 6.02 -3.84 -4.69
CA PHE A 91 7.47 -3.62 -4.74
C PHE A 91 7.82 -2.21 -5.26
N PHE A 92 7.22 -1.78 -6.37
CA PHE A 92 7.42 -0.43 -6.90
C PHE A 92 6.97 0.64 -5.92
N THR A 93 5.81 0.49 -5.30
CA THR A 93 5.29 1.44 -4.32
C THR A 93 6.22 1.58 -3.11
N ILE A 94 6.76 0.49 -2.58
CA ILE A 94 7.71 0.52 -1.45
C ILE A 94 9.01 1.23 -1.86
N ILE A 95 9.56 0.93 -3.04
CA ILE A 95 10.77 1.58 -3.54
C ILE A 95 10.53 3.08 -3.74
N THR A 96 9.45 3.46 -4.43
CA THR A 96 9.10 4.86 -4.66
C THR A 96 8.88 5.60 -3.35
N PHE A 97 8.21 4.98 -2.38
CA PHE A 97 8.02 5.54 -1.05
C PHE A 97 9.36 5.74 -0.33
N THR A 98 10.23 4.74 -0.37
CA THR A 98 11.56 4.77 0.25
C THR A 98 12.43 5.87 -0.34
N ILE A 99 12.50 5.98 -1.67
CA ILE A 99 13.24 7.04 -2.37
C ILE A 99 12.67 8.42 -2.00
N ASN A 100 11.34 8.57 -1.99
CA ASN A 100 10.70 9.83 -1.62
C ASN A 100 10.99 10.23 -0.17
N GLN A 101 11.07 9.25 0.74
CA GLN A 101 11.41 9.51 2.13
C GLN A 101 12.88 9.92 2.29
N PHE A 102 13.82 9.26 1.59
CA PHE A 102 15.23 9.65 1.58
C PHE A 102 15.44 11.04 0.97
N ASN A 103 14.80 11.35 -0.15
CA ASN A 103 14.86 12.69 -0.76
C ASN A 103 14.24 13.77 0.15
N SER A 104 13.20 13.44 0.91
CA SER A 104 12.58 14.39 1.87
C SER A 104 13.38 14.56 3.16
N ASN A 105 14.23 13.58 3.50
CA ASN A 105 15.11 13.60 4.67
C ASN A 105 16.53 14.10 4.37
N LEU A 106 16.91 14.26 3.09
CA LEU A 106 18.11 14.96 2.65
C LEU A 106 18.09 16.47 2.96
N ILE A 107 17.01 16.98 3.57
CA ILE A 107 17.04 18.19 4.42
C ILE A 107 17.77 17.86 5.75
N CYS A 108 18.94 17.22 5.66
CA CYS A 108 20.07 17.48 6.57
C CYS A 108 20.74 18.79 6.13
N GLU A 109 19.92 19.82 5.90
CA GLU A 109 20.32 21.19 5.59
C GLU A 109 20.52 22.10 6.83
N PRO A 110 20.57 21.65 8.11
CA PRO A 110 21.14 22.53 9.13
C PRO A 110 22.69 22.55 9.07
N TYR A 111 23.31 21.59 8.35
CA TYR A 111 24.77 21.54 8.20
C TYR A 111 25.29 22.34 7.00
N ILE A 112 24.50 22.47 5.91
CA ILE A 112 24.89 23.27 4.74
C ILE A 112 24.66 24.78 4.98
N THR A 113 23.64 25.14 5.75
CA THR A 113 23.40 26.55 6.12
C THR A 113 24.50 27.13 7.00
N ASN A 114 25.19 26.32 7.82
CA ASN A 114 26.36 26.79 8.58
C ASN A 114 27.60 27.04 7.70
N ILE A 115 27.78 26.29 6.60
CA ILE A 115 28.91 26.49 5.67
C ILE A 115 28.68 27.73 4.80
N ASN A 116 27.45 27.94 4.31
CA ASN A 116 27.13 29.13 3.52
C ASN A 116 27.20 30.43 4.34
N VAL A 117 26.86 30.40 5.64
CA VAL A 117 27.04 31.58 6.52
C VAL A 117 28.53 31.90 6.76
N LEU A 118 29.42 30.91 6.71
CA LEU A 118 30.87 31.14 6.81
C LEU A 118 31.47 31.71 5.51
N CYS A 119 30.89 31.39 4.35
CA CYS A 119 31.37 31.86 3.04
C CYS A 119 30.94 33.30 2.70
N TYR A 120 29.90 33.83 3.36
CA TYR A 120 29.52 35.25 3.28
C TYR A 120 30.22 36.13 4.33
N LYS A 121 31.16 35.58 5.11
CA LYS A 121 31.85 36.28 6.20
C LYS A 121 33.39 36.28 6.08
N ILE A 122 33.89 36.20 4.84
CA ILE A 122 35.27 36.51 4.42
C ILE A 122 35.15 37.51 3.28
#